data_AF-N6WZM3-F1
#
_entry.id   AF-N6WZM3-F1
#
_cell.length_a   1.000
_cell.length_b   1.000
_cell.length_c   1.000
_cell.angle_alpha   90.00
_cell.angle_beta   90.00
_cell.angle_gamma   90.00
#
_symmetry.space_group_name_H-M   'P 1'
#
loop_
_entity.id
_entity.type
_entity.pdbx_description
1 polymer ?
#
loop_
_entity_poly.entity_id
_entity_poly.type
_entity_poly.pdbx_seq_one_letter_code
_entity_poly.pdbx_strand_id
1 'polypeptide(L)'
;MLSAAFRRKCGPVVPLRVALSLLVLIGTAVVHAEGRLPSPWSENIVDATMKAMQTEDAMSVAAVPLNGPGLPQFINADAQMSPGSIMKLVTTYAALEILGPNYHWQTNFYTDGEPVGRTLQGNLYVKLSGDPNLSLERLWSSLSELRGMGIDTIEGDLILDGSVFNLPNGLPRFDDNGDNDYAPFLVEPSAYLTNFNLIHFQVRADARGTTAWATPALNAVIIDNQVKALPEGPCRSRHNFDWAPIFHEDGTVTVKVTGKLPRGCRTTKYLSLMPAADYTAGAIRTVWAEMGGLITGRSRLGETPDDANLMITSESPDLVTTVRSINKWSNNVMARQLLLAVGAEYRKSEDADDREAGVRVITEWLGRNGVDTDGLVIDNGSGLSRDSRITARQGAQVLQAAWQSPYSADLITSLPLIAMDGTMYRRLRNTGMAGLGRIKTGYLEDVRSIAGFTRDTNNTTWAVVGMVNHSPAWNGQALLDKVLYSLYLQPPVGTAFSQAPVKTKTDVH
;
A
#
# COMPACT_ATOMS: atom_id res chain seq x y z
N MET A 1 35.41 34.93 -39.66
CA MET A 1 36.81 35.12 -40.11
C MET A 1 37.53 33.79 -39.85
N LEU A 2 37.68 32.94 -40.88
CA LEU A 2 38.91 32.77 -41.71
C LEU A 2 40.10 32.31 -40.85
N SER A 3 40.93 31.30 -41.16
CA SER A 3 41.13 30.41 -42.30
C SER A 3 42.28 29.45 -41.86
N ALA A 4 42.15 28.13 -41.95
CA ALA A 4 42.76 27.24 -42.96
C ALA A 4 44.31 27.23 -43.14
N ALA A 5 44.88 26.04 -42.89
CA ALA A 5 45.73 25.21 -43.77
C ALA A 5 47.20 25.61 -44.12
N PHE A 6 48.09 24.60 -44.13
CA PHE A 6 48.86 24.08 -45.31
C PHE A 6 49.75 22.87 -44.93
N ARG A 7 49.54 21.65 -45.51
CA ARG A 7 50.25 20.97 -46.65
C ARG A 7 51.64 20.36 -46.32
N ARG A 8 51.81 19.02 -46.35
CA ARG A 8 52.05 18.03 -47.45
C ARG A 8 53.52 17.89 -47.93
N LYS A 9 54.02 16.64 -48.03
CA LYS A 9 54.86 15.99 -49.09
C LYS A 9 55.22 14.55 -48.62
N CYS A 10 54.72 13.45 -49.22
CA CYS A 10 55.10 12.68 -50.43
C CYS A 10 56.41 11.83 -50.32
N GLY A 11 56.29 10.50 -50.58
CA GLY A 11 57.31 9.41 -50.50
C GLY A 11 58.33 9.34 -51.67
N PRO A 12 59.12 8.23 -51.89
CA PRO A 12 58.64 6.91 -52.43
C PRO A 12 59.42 5.61 -51.93
N VAL A 13 58.83 4.40 -51.82
CA VAL A 13 58.76 3.16 -52.71
C VAL A 13 59.89 2.07 -52.60
N VAL A 14 59.56 0.91 -51.96
CA VAL A 14 59.77 -0.57 -52.30
C VAL A 14 61.21 -1.21 -52.24
N PRO A 15 61.45 -2.54 -51.91
CA PRO A 15 60.60 -3.75 -52.06
C PRO A 15 60.45 -4.82 -50.93
N LEU A 16 59.28 -5.47 -50.98
CA LEU A 16 58.97 -6.92 -51.01
C LEU A 16 59.89 -7.95 -50.31
N ARG A 17 59.39 -8.57 -49.24
CA ARG A 17 59.53 -10.03 -49.00
C ARG A 17 58.24 -10.63 -48.47
N VAL A 18 57.81 -11.67 -49.16
CA VAL A 18 56.63 -12.51 -48.93
C VAL A 18 56.88 -13.44 -47.74
N ALA A 19 55.95 -13.47 -46.78
CA ALA A 19 55.80 -14.59 -45.87
C ALA A 19 54.29 -14.85 -45.68
N LEU A 20 53.84 -15.97 -46.23
CA LEU A 20 52.50 -16.50 -46.15
C LEU A 20 52.30 -17.03 -44.72
N SER A 21 51.27 -16.57 -44.00
CA SER A 21 50.84 -17.20 -42.75
C SER A 21 49.31 -17.18 -42.72
N LEU A 22 48.71 -18.35 -42.99
CA LEU A 22 47.30 -18.61 -42.76
C LEU A 22 47.02 -18.43 -41.26
N LEU A 23 46.23 -17.42 -40.90
CA LEU A 23 45.57 -17.37 -39.60
C LEU A 23 44.12 -17.86 -39.79
N VAL A 24 43.86 -19.06 -39.29
CA VAL A 24 42.50 -19.59 -39.12
C VAL A 24 41.85 -18.80 -37.98
N LEU A 25 40.85 -17.99 -38.31
CA LEU A 25 39.94 -17.39 -37.33
C LEU A 25 39.04 -18.50 -36.76
N ILE A 26 39.39 -19.01 -35.57
CA ILE A 26 38.43 -19.74 -34.73
C ILE A 26 37.72 -18.69 -33.88
N GLY A 27 36.54 -18.27 -34.33
CA GLY A 27 35.61 -17.49 -33.51
C GLY A 27 35.02 -18.40 -32.44
N THR A 28 35.45 -18.24 -31.19
CA THR A 28 34.69 -18.74 -30.04
C THR A 28 33.69 -17.66 -29.63
N ALA A 29 32.48 -17.76 -30.18
CA ALA A 29 31.32 -17.15 -29.56
C ALA A 29 31.05 -17.90 -28.25
N VAL A 30 31.43 -17.30 -27.12
CA VAL A 30 31.00 -17.81 -25.82
C VAL A 30 29.59 -17.26 -25.56
N VAL A 31 28.60 -18.03 -25.99
CA VAL A 31 27.21 -17.87 -25.59
C VAL A 31 27.13 -18.28 -24.12
N HIS A 32 27.12 -17.32 -23.19
CA HIS A 32 26.69 -17.59 -21.82
C HIS A 32 25.16 -17.54 -21.77
N ALA A 33 24.54 -18.66 -22.14
CA ALA A 33 23.23 -19.03 -21.64
C ALA A 33 23.43 -20.28 -20.78
N GLU A 34 23.95 -20.10 -19.56
CA GLU A 34 23.85 -21.14 -18.55
C GLU A 34 22.40 -21.21 -18.09
N GLY A 35 21.59 -22.00 -18.78
CA GLY A 35 20.37 -22.55 -18.20
C GLY A 35 20.76 -23.40 -17.01
N ARG A 36 20.81 -22.82 -15.82
CA ARG A 36 20.95 -23.57 -14.56
C ARG A 36 19.78 -24.55 -14.50
N LEU A 37 20.09 -25.85 -14.44
CA LEU A 37 19.07 -26.87 -14.16
C LEU A 37 18.29 -26.47 -12.90
N PRO A 38 16.95 -26.61 -12.89
CA PRO A 38 16.14 -26.23 -11.76
C PRO A 38 16.61 -26.96 -10.50
N SER A 39 16.69 -26.24 -9.37
CA SER A 39 17.05 -26.87 -8.11
C SER A 39 15.93 -27.82 -7.66
N PRO A 40 16.23 -28.85 -6.84
CA PRO A 40 15.21 -29.72 -6.26
C PRO A 40 14.12 -28.94 -5.50
N TRP A 41 14.48 -27.77 -4.95
CA TRP A 41 13.53 -26.86 -4.32
C TRP A 41 12.54 -26.29 -5.35
N SER A 42 13.03 -25.75 -6.47
CA SER A 42 12.19 -25.17 -7.52
C SER A 42 11.31 -26.22 -8.17
N GLU A 43 11.83 -27.42 -8.43
CA GLU A 43 11.03 -28.55 -8.95
C GLU A 43 9.86 -28.90 -8.02
N ASN A 44 10.09 -28.96 -6.69
CA ASN A 44 9.03 -29.24 -5.72
C ASN A 44 7.92 -28.18 -5.73
N ILE A 45 8.28 -26.91 -5.92
CA ILE A 45 7.33 -25.81 -6.02
C ILE A 45 6.56 -25.91 -7.34
N VAL A 46 7.24 -26.10 -8.48
CA VAL A 46 6.62 -26.28 -9.80
C VAL A 46 5.64 -27.46 -9.79
N ASP A 47 6.03 -28.60 -9.22
CA ASP A 47 5.15 -29.77 -9.05
C ASP A 47 3.90 -29.46 -8.23
N ALA A 48 4.05 -28.67 -7.16
CA ALA A 48 2.94 -28.24 -6.33
C ALA A 48 2.01 -27.29 -7.09
N THR A 49 2.57 -26.39 -7.89
CA THR A 49 1.83 -25.50 -8.78
C THR A 49 1.03 -26.28 -9.79
N MET A 50 1.66 -27.20 -10.52
CA MET A 50 1.00 -28.05 -11.51
C MET A 50 -0.16 -28.83 -10.89
N LYS A 51 0.00 -29.37 -9.67
CA LYS A 51 -1.08 -30.07 -8.96
C LYS A 51 -2.23 -29.15 -8.54
N ALA A 52 -1.93 -27.92 -8.14
CA ALA A 52 -2.92 -27.00 -7.59
C ALA A 52 -3.64 -26.14 -8.64
N MET A 53 -2.97 -25.84 -9.75
CA MET A 53 -3.39 -24.88 -10.79
C MET A 53 -3.50 -25.49 -12.19
N GLN A 54 -3.01 -26.72 -12.40
CA GLN A 54 -3.00 -27.41 -13.71
C GLN A 54 -2.12 -26.74 -14.78
N THR A 55 -1.40 -25.67 -14.44
CA THR A 55 -0.39 -25.00 -15.27
C THR A 55 0.69 -24.37 -14.40
N GLU A 56 1.94 -24.36 -14.87
CA GLU A 56 3.06 -23.70 -14.19
C GLU A 56 3.07 -22.18 -14.43
N ASP A 57 2.49 -21.72 -15.53
CA ASP A 57 2.41 -20.31 -15.93
C ASP A 57 1.59 -19.47 -14.94
N ALA A 58 0.72 -20.11 -14.16
CA ALA A 58 -0.07 -19.45 -13.14
C ALA A 58 0.79 -18.84 -12.01
N MET A 59 2.06 -19.24 -11.88
CA MET A 59 2.92 -18.82 -10.78
C MET A 59 4.22 -18.16 -11.24
N SER A 60 4.60 -17.09 -10.54
CA SER A 60 5.90 -16.43 -10.65
C SER A 60 6.55 -16.29 -9.26
N VAL A 61 7.82 -16.64 -9.12
CA VAL A 61 8.58 -16.63 -7.87
C VAL A 61 9.98 -16.09 -8.07
N ALA A 62 10.44 -15.27 -7.14
CA ALA A 62 11.85 -14.95 -6.93
C ALA A 62 12.17 -15.08 -5.44
N ALA A 63 13.22 -15.85 -5.10
CA ALA A 63 13.74 -15.99 -3.75
C ALA A 63 15.25 -15.77 -3.75
N VAL A 64 15.72 -14.75 -3.05
CA VAL A 64 17.12 -14.31 -3.07
C VAL A 64 17.68 -14.25 -1.65
N PRO A 65 18.78 -14.95 -1.34
CA PRO A 65 19.43 -14.87 -0.03
C PRO A 65 20.16 -13.53 0.11
N LEU A 66 20.08 -12.91 1.29
CA LEU A 66 20.59 -11.55 1.53
C LEU A 66 21.86 -11.49 2.39
N ASN A 67 22.00 -12.39 3.36
CA ASN A 67 23.06 -12.30 4.38
C ASN A 67 23.64 -13.65 4.83
N GLY A 68 23.40 -14.72 4.07
CA GLY A 68 23.81 -16.07 4.46
C GLY A 68 23.89 -17.02 3.26
N PRO A 69 24.23 -18.30 3.49
CA PRO A 69 24.32 -19.29 2.43
C PRO A 69 22.97 -19.47 1.73
N GLY A 70 23.02 -19.58 0.40
CA GLY A 70 21.84 -19.82 -0.42
C GLY A 70 22.15 -19.57 -1.90
N LEU A 71 21.36 -20.19 -2.77
CA LEU A 71 21.34 -19.94 -4.21
C LEU A 71 20.02 -19.26 -4.57
N PRO A 72 20.04 -18.10 -5.26
CA PRO A 72 18.82 -17.47 -5.75
C PRO A 72 17.99 -18.44 -6.58
N GLN A 73 16.67 -18.45 -6.36
CA GLN A 73 15.71 -19.26 -7.12
C GLN A 73 14.72 -18.37 -7.86
N PHE A 74 14.41 -18.76 -9.09
CA PHE A 74 13.50 -18.05 -9.98
C PHE A 74 12.59 -19.07 -10.66
N ILE A 75 11.29 -18.84 -10.64
CA ILE A 75 10.27 -19.61 -11.38
C ILE A 75 9.44 -18.58 -12.12
N ASN A 76 9.45 -18.58 -13.46
CA ASN A 76 8.76 -17.58 -14.29
C ASN A 76 8.96 -16.14 -13.80
N ALA A 77 10.16 -15.83 -13.29
CA ALA A 77 10.38 -14.60 -12.51
C ALA A 77 10.30 -13.33 -13.33
N ASP A 78 10.40 -13.45 -14.65
CA ASP A 78 10.33 -12.37 -15.64
C ASP A 78 8.93 -12.21 -16.26
N ALA A 79 7.98 -13.08 -15.89
CA ALA A 79 6.59 -12.96 -16.32
C ALA A 79 5.93 -11.74 -15.63
N GLN A 80 5.25 -10.92 -16.43
CA GLN A 80 4.46 -9.81 -15.90
C GLN A 80 3.19 -10.35 -15.24
N MET A 81 3.05 -10.10 -13.94
CA MET A 81 1.92 -10.55 -13.15
C MET A 81 1.16 -9.36 -12.59
N SER A 82 -0.14 -9.53 -12.38
CA SER A 82 -0.92 -8.66 -11.50
C SER A 82 -0.48 -8.89 -10.06
N PRO A 83 0.05 -7.85 -9.38
CA PRO A 83 0.61 -8.01 -8.04
C PRO A 83 -0.44 -8.09 -6.94
N GLY A 84 -1.63 -7.51 -7.15
CA GLY A 84 -2.48 -7.15 -6.03
C GLY A 84 -1.74 -6.22 -5.04
N SER A 85 -2.07 -6.32 -3.76
CA SER A 85 -1.55 -5.40 -2.74
C SER A 85 -0.05 -5.48 -2.42
N ILE A 86 0.75 -6.33 -3.09
CA ILE A 86 2.22 -6.20 -2.97
C ILE A 86 2.75 -4.97 -3.70
N MET A 87 1.98 -4.35 -4.61
CA MET A 87 2.34 -3.04 -5.21
C MET A 87 2.56 -1.96 -4.15
N LYS A 88 1.87 -2.04 -3.00
CA LYS A 88 2.08 -1.11 -1.88
C LYS A 88 3.52 -1.13 -1.36
N LEU A 89 4.25 -2.22 -1.49
CA LEU A 89 5.68 -2.25 -1.13
C LEU A 89 6.49 -1.30 -1.99
N VAL A 90 6.20 -1.23 -3.29
CA VAL A 90 6.86 -0.31 -4.22
C VAL A 90 6.57 1.12 -3.80
N THR A 91 5.29 1.46 -3.61
CA THR A 91 4.88 2.82 -3.22
C THR A 91 5.41 3.22 -1.84
N THR A 92 5.28 2.35 -0.83
CA THR A 92 5.71 2.69 0.53
C THR A 92 7.22 2.75 0.69
N TYR A 93 7.97 1.87 0.01
CA TYR A 93 9.43 1.93 0.03
C TYR A 93 9.95 3.19 -0.66
N ALA A 94 9.49 3.46 -1.90
CA ALA A 94 9.90 4.66 -2.62
C ALA A 94 9.54 5.93 -1.85
N ALA A 95 8.35 6.00 -1.25
CA ALA A 95 7.95 7.16 -0.46
C ALA A 95 8.85 7.40 0.77
N LEU A 96 9.26 6.35 1.49
CA LEU A 96 10.20 6.49 2.62
C LEU A 96 11.53 7.13 2.18
N GLU A 97 12.01 6.76 0.99
CA GLU A 97 13.28 7.24 0.44
C GLU A 97 13.17 8.64 -0.17
N ILE A 98 12.02 8.96 -0.78
CA ILE A 98 11.78 10.23 -1.46
C ILE A 98 11.38 11.33 -0.47
N LEU A 99 10.35 11.09 0.34
CA LEU A 99 9.81 12.08 1.29
C LEU A 99 10.60 12.10 2.61
N GLY A 100 11.25 10.99 2.95
CA GLY A 100 11.96 10.81 4.21
C GLY A 100 11.05 10.27 5.33
N PRO A 101 11.62 9.54 6.31
CA PRO A 101 10.86 8.84 7.35
C PRO A 101 10.08 9.78 8.29
N ASN A 102 10.54 11.01 8.45
CA ASN A 102 9.95 12.03 9.33
C ASN A 102 8.98 12.96 8.57
N TYR A 103 8.51 12.60 7.37
CA TYR A 103 7.52 13.40 6.68
C TYR A 103 6.19 13.41 7.46
N HIS A 104 5.58 14.60 7.56
CA HIS A 104 4.30 14.82 8.22
C HIS A 104 3.35 15.55 7.28
N TRP A 105 2.07 15.14 7.30
CA TRP A 105 0.99 15.92 6.73
C TRP A 105 0.49 16.92 7.76
N GLN A 106 0.14 18.11 7.29
CA GLN A 106 -0.38 19.19 8.14
C GLN A 106 -1.84 19.48 7.80
N THR A 107 -2.69 19.62 8.81
CA THR A 107 -4.03 20.17 8.70
C THR A 107 -4.06 21.50 9.43
N ASN A 108 -4.22 22.59 8.69
CA ASN A 108 -4.14 23.94 9.23
C ASN A 108 -5.53 24.55 9.35
N PHE A 109 -5.81 25.21 10.47
CA PHE A 109 -7.07 25.87 10.72
C PHE A 109 -6.84 27.38 10.72
N TYR A 110 -7.50 28.10 9.82
CA TYR A 110 -7.38 29.55 9.67
C TYR A 110 -8.71 30.27 9.88
N THR A 111 -8.65 31.58 10.05
CA THR A 111 -9.82 32.46 10.05
C THR A 111 -9.52 33.79 9.36
N ASP A 112 -10.53 34.36 8.71
CA ASP A 112 -10.54 35.74 8.17
C ASP A 112 -11.18 36.74 9.14
N GLY A 113 -11.56 36.28 10.34
CA GLY A 113 -12.23 37.07 11.36
C GLY A 113 -11.44 37.20 12.65
N GLU A 114 -12.09 37.81 13.64
CA GLU A 114 -11.50 38.07 14.95
C GLU A 114 -12.34 37.42 16.07
N PRO A 115 -11.70 36.89 17.12
CA PRO A 115 -12.40 36.39 18.29
C PRO A 115 -12.95 37.57 19.13
N VAL A 116 -14.28 37.60 19.30
CA VAL A 116 -14.99 38.54 20.17
C VAL A 116 -15.64 37.75 21.32
N GLY A 117 -15.02 37.80 22.50
CA GLY A 117 -15.45 37.00 23.64
C GLY A 117 -15.24 35.50 23.37
N ARG A 118 -16.35 34.73 23.32
CA ARG A 118 -16.32 33.29 23.01
C ARG A 118 -16.75 32.97 21.57
N THR A 119 -16.90 34.00 20.75
CA THR A 119 -17.37 33.88 19.37
C THR A 119 -16.27 34.31 18.40
N LEU A 120 -15.95 33.48 17.43
CA LEU A 120 -15.16 33.85 16.26
C LEU A 120 -16.08 34.52 15.23
N GLN A 121 -15.92 35.83 15.00
CA GLN A 121 -16.70 36.58 14.02
C GLN A 121 -16.01 36.54 12.66
N GLY A 122 -16.18 35.42 11.96
CA GLY A 122 -15.59 35.14 10.65
C GLY A 122 -15.74 33.67 10.28
N ASN A 123 -15.18 33.32 9.14
CA ASN A 123 -15.15 31.95 8.65
C ASN A 123 -14.07 31.14 9.36
N LEU A 124 -14.30 29.83 9.47
CA LEU A 124 -13.26 28.86 9.82
C LEU A 124 -12.84 28.12 8.55
N TYR A 125 -11.59 28.30 8.14
CA TYR A 125 -10.99 27.58 7.05
C TYR A 125 -10.24 26.36 7.61
N VAL A 126 -10.41 25.21 6.98
CA VAL A 126 -9.65 23.99 7.26
C VAL A 126 -8.90 23.61 6.00
N LYS A 127 -7.60 23.90 5.99
CA LYS A 127 -6.70 23.59 4.88
C LYS A 127 -6.10 22.21 5.06
N LEU A 128 -6.53 21.27 4.22
CA LEU A 128 -6.13 19.88 4.28
C LEU A 128 -5.01 19.59 3.28
N SER A 129 -3.98 18.89 3.74
CA SER A 129 -2.84 18.46 2.92
C SER A 129 -2.97 17.05 2.35
N GLY A 130 -4.16 16.44 2.42
CA GLY A 130 -4.35 15.05 1.97
C GLY A 130 -3.80 14.00 2.94
N ASP A 131 -3.82 14.30 4.23
CA ASP A 131 -3.37 13.42 5.31
C ASP A 131 -4.07 12.03 5.26
N PRO A 132 -3.34 10.92 5.03
CA PRO A 132 -3.92 9.58 4.98
C PRO A 132 -4.42 9.07 6.34
N ASN A 133 -4.11 9.78 7.42
CA ASN A 133 -4.34 9.38 8.81
C ASN A 133 -5.03 10.48 9.65
N LEU A 134 -5.80 11.37 9.02
CA LEU A 134 -6.66 12.32 9.73
C LEU A 134 -7.86 11.60 10.36
N SER A 135 -7.64 11.01 11.53
CA SER A 135 -8.66 10.28 12.32
C SER A 135 -9.66 11.21 13.02
N LEU A 136 -10.80 10.68 13.49
CA LEU A 136 -11.74 11.45 14.32
C LEU A 136 -11.10 11.88 15.64
N GLU A 137 -10.21 11.08 16.21
CA GLU A 137 -9.52 11.39 17.46
C GLU A 137 -8.58 12.59 17.31
N ARG A 138 -7.84 12.64 16.19
CA ARG A 138 -6.99 13.80 15.86
C ARG A 138 -7.81 15.04 15.54
N LEU A 139 -8.93 14.85 14.84
CA LEU A 139 -9.87 15.95 14.58
C LEU A 139 -10.44 16.49 15.90
N TRP A 140 -10.88 15.61 16.81
CA TRP A 140 -11.35 15.97 18.14
C TRP A 140 -10.27 16.71 18.93
N SER A 141 -9.02 16.25 18.93
CA SER A 141 -7.92 16.94 19.60
C SER A 141 -7.71 18.35 19.06
N SER A 142 -7.69 18.51 17.74
CA SER A 142 -7.47 19.82 17.08
C SER A 142 -8.62 20.79 17.37
N LEU A 143 -9.85 20.31 17.23
CA LEU A 143 -11.05 21.09 17.54
C LEU A 143 -11.17 21.40 19.05
N SER A 144 -10.75 20.48 19.92
CA SER A 144 -10.71 20.72 21.36
C SER A 144 -9.68 21.79 21.73
N GLU A 145 -8.57 21.89 20.99
CA GLU A 145 -7.57 22.95 21.17
C GLU A 145 -8.13 24.31 20.77
N LEU A 146 -8.80 24.41 19.61
CA LEU A 146 -9.53 25.62 19.21
C LEU A 146 -10.55 26.06 20.26
N ARG A 147 -11.29 25.11 20.85
CA ARG A 147 -12.17 25.41 21.99
C ARG A 147 -11.41 25.87 23.23
N GLY A 148 -10.26 25.28 23.50
CA GLY A 148 -9.36 25.65 24.58
C GLY A 148 -8.85 27.10 24.47
N MET A 149 -8.79 27.65 23.26
CA MET A 149 -8.51 29.08 23.01
C MET A 149 -9.68 30.01 23.38
N GLY A 150 -10.82 29.45 23.83
CA GLY A 150 -11.99 30.20 24.25
C GLY A 150 -13.09 30.32 23.19
N ILE A 151 -12.96 29.65 22.05
CA ILE A 151 -13.92 29.73 20.94
C ILE A 151 -15.00 28.66 21.11
N ASP A 152 -16.24 29.07 21.30
CA ASP A 152 -17.41 28.19 21.36
C ASP A 152 -18.27 28.26 20.11
N THR A 153 -18.37 29.47 19.56
CA THR A 153 -19.23 29.78 18.41
C THR A 153 -18.38 30.32 17.27
N ILE A 154 -18.64 29.86 16.06
CA ILE A 154 -18.11 30.41 14.82
C ILE A 154 -19.29 31.04 14.07
N GLU A 155 -19.29 32.37 13.99
CA GLU A 155 -20.28 33.18 13.28
C GLU A 155 -19.88 33.39 11.81
N GLY A 156 -19.73 32.27 11.11
CA GLY A 156 -19.35 32.23 9.70
C GLY A 156 -19.45 30.83 9.13
N ASP A 157 -19.03 30.68 7.88
CA ASP A 157 -19.01 29.39 7.19
C ASP A 157 -17.84 28.51 7.68
N LEU A 158 -18.03 27.20 7.56
CA LEU A 158 -16.93 26.23 7.57
C LEU A 158 -16.47 26.04 6.14
N ILE A 159 -15.23 26.41 5.84
CA ILE A 159 -14.66 26.35 4.49
C ILE A 159 -13.56 25.28 4.47
N LEU A 160 -13.70 24.29 3.60
CA LEU A 160 -12.65 23.28 3.40
C LEU A 160 -11.81 23.65 2.19
N ASP A 161 -10.51 23.77 2.41
CA ASP A 161 -9.51 24.02 1.37
C ASP A 161 -8.76 22.70 1.10
N GLY A 162 -9.05 22.12 -0.07
CA GLY A 162 -8.41 20.90 -0.56
C GLY A 162 -7.55 21.14 -1.80
N SER A 163 -7.02 22.36 -1.96
CA SER A 163 -6.19 22.76 -3.13
C SER A 163 -4.86 22.01 -3.26
N VAL A 164 -4.49 21.17 -2.27
CA VAL A 164 -3.22 20.42 -2.26
C VAL A 164 -3.08 19.45 -3.45
N PHE A 165 -4.16 18.89 -3.98
CA PHE A 165 -4.09 17.93 -5.09
C PHE A 165 -4.59 18.53 -6.40
N ASN A 166 -3.80 18.37 -7.46
CA ASN A 166 -4.16 18.71 -8.83
C ASN A 166 -4.62 17.44 -9.57
N LEU A 167 -5.94 17.31 -9.74
CA LEU A 167 -6.59 16.18 -10.40
C LEU A 167 -7.67 16.71 -11.35
N PRO A 168 -7.29 17.35 -12.48
CA PRO A 168 -8.22 18.11 -13.32
C PRO A 168 -9.32 17.24 -13.97
N ASN A 169 -9.05 15.95 -14.14
CA ASN A 169 -9.99 14.98 -14.71
C ASN A 169 -10.60 14.05 -13.63
N GLY A 170 -10.37 14.34 -12.35
CA GLY A 170 -10.68 13.42 -11.26
C GLY A 170 -9.83 12.15 -11.30
N LEU A 171 -10.27 11.14 -10.57
CA LEU A 171 -9.58 9.85 -10.52
C LEU A 171 -10.11 8.92 -11.63
N PRO A 172 -9.24 8.22 -12.36
CA PRO A 172 -9.69 7.25 -13.33
C PRO A 172 -10.44 6.10 -12.63
N ARG A 173 -11.54 5.65 -13.24
CA ARG A 173 -12.17 4.39 -12.86
C ARG A 173 -11.24 3.25 -13.24
N PHE A 174 -11.13 2.26 -12.37
CA PHE A 174 -10.43 1.01 -12.66
C PHE A 174 -11.42 -0.15 -12.53
N ASP A 175 -11.15 -1.23 -13.27
CA ASP A 175 -11.95 -2.44 -13.21
C ASP A 175 -11.79 -3.11 -11.83
N ASP A 176 -12.89 -3.14 -11.08
CA ASP A 176 -13.04 -3.91 -9.85
C ASP A 176 -14.14 -4.96 -10.03
N ASN A 177 -14.44 -5.72 -8.98
CA ASN A 177 -15.46 -6.75 -9.08
C ASN A 177 -16.90 -6.20 -9.18
N GLY A 178 -17.12 -4.89 -9.08
CA GLY A 178 -18.40 -4.21 -9.31
C GLY A 178 -19.52 -4.47 -8.30
N ASP A 179 -19.29 -5.31 -7.29
CA ASP A 179 -20.37 -5.83 -6.45
C ASP A 179 -20.78 -4.92 -5.27
N ASN A 180 -20.00 -3.88 -4.94
CA ASN A 180 -20.28 -3.02 -3.78
C ASN A 180 -19.53 -1.67 -3.82
N ASP A 181 -20.14 -0.66 -4.44
CA ASP A 181 -19.59 0.71 -4.57
C ASP A 181 -19.23 1.37 -3.22
N TYR A 182 -19.88 0.94 -2.13
CA TYR A 182 -19.69 1.52 -0.79
C TYR A 182 -18.66 0.76 0.05
N ALA A 183 -17.93 -0.17 -0.57
CA ALA A 183 -16.95 -1.00 0.11
C ALA A 183 -15.80 -0.16 0.68
N PRO A 184 -15.39 -0.39 1.95
CA PRO A 184 -14.28 0.34 2.55
C PRO A 184 -12.95 0.26 1.78
N PHE A 185 -12.74 -0.81 1.02
CA PHE A 185 -11.51 -1.01 0.25
C PHE A 185 -11.50 -0.26 -1.09
N LEU A 186 -12.63 0.31 -1.53
CA LEU A 186 -12.76 1.09 -2.77
C LEU A 186 -12.71 2.61 -2.57
N VAL A 187 -12.68 3.07 -1.31
CA VAL A 187 -12.61 4.51 -1.01
C VAL A 187 -11.51 5.19 -1.83
N GLU A 188 -11.91 6.30 -2.44
CA GLU A 188 -11.04 7.14 -3.26
C GLU A 188 -10.14 8.04 -2.39
N PRO A 189 -8.87 8.24 -2.77
CA PRO A 189 -8.04 9.27 -2.14
C PRO A 189 -8.64 10.64 -2.41
N SER A 190 -8.43 11.58 -1.48
CA SER A 190 -8.99 12.92 -1.58
C SER A 190 -8.20 13.88 -0.70
N ALA A 191 -8.08 15.13 -1.12
CA ALA A 191 -7.53 16.18 -0.26
C ALA A 191 -8.33 16.29 1.05
N TYR A 192 -9.63 15.99 0.99
CA TYR A 192 -10.55 16.07 2.12
C TYR A 192 -10.65 14.76 2.92
N LEU A 193 -9.77 13.77 2.72
CA LEU A 193 -9.93 12.47 3.37
C LEU A 193 -9.80 12.58 4.89
N THR A 194 -10.90 12.30 5.60
CA THR A 194 -10.92 12.16 7.07
C THR A 194 -11.46 10.78 7.42
N ASN A 195 -10.86 10.11 8.42
CA ASN A 195 -11.31 8.84 8.98
C ASN A 195 -11.66 7.79 7.91
N PHE A 196 -10.81 7.71 6.88
CA PHE A 196 -10.97 6.84 5.71
C PHE A 196 -12.28 7.02 4.93
N ASN A 197 -13.00 8.13 5.11
CA ASN A 197 -14.35 8.36 4.58
C ASN A 197 -15.36 7.25 5.00
N LEU A 198 -15.17 6.66 6.17
CA LEU A 198 -15.98 5.53 6.63
C LEU A 198 -16.93 5.92 7.75
N ILE A 199 -18.15 5.43 7.64
CA ILE A 199 -19.12 5.44 8.73
C ILE A 199 -19.19 4.02 9.31
N HIS A 200 -18.98 3.92 10.61
CA HIS A 200 -19.10 2.67 11.34
C HIS A 200 -20.51 2.52 11.91
N PHE A 201 -21.31 1.65 11.28
CA PHE A 201 -22.65 1.32 11.76
C PHE A 201 -22.59 0.15 12.74
N GLN A 202 -23.41 0.23 13.78
CA GLN A 202 -23.53 -0.81 14.80
C GLN A 202 -25.00 -1.04 15.14
N VAL A 203 -25.38 -2.30 15.33
CA VAL A 203 -26.68 -2.68 15.93
C VAL A 203 -26.41 -3.64 17.09
N ARG A 204 -27.00 -3.36 18.24
CA ARG A 204 -26.97 -4.23 19.43
C ARG A 204 -28.39 -4.65 19.82
N ALA A 205 -28.55 -5.90 20.24
CA ALA A 205 -29.79 -6.38 20.83
C ALA A 205 -29.62 -6.57 22.35
N ASP A 206 -30.53 -6.00 23.13
CA ASP A 206 -30.60 -6.19 24.58
C ASP A 206 -32.04 -6.35 25.08
N ALA A 207 -32.29 -6.23 26.39
CA ALA A 207 -33.61 -6.38 26.98
C ALA A 207 -34.65 -5.38 26.43
N ARG A 208 -34.21 -4.24 25.89
CA ARG A 208 -35.05 -3.16 25.32
C ARG A 208 -35.38 -3.38 23.85
N GLY A 209 -34.85 -4.43 23.21
CA GLY A 209 -34.97 -4.66 21.77
C GLY A 209 -33.65 -4.39 21.04
N THR A 210 -33.73 -3.81 19.85
CA THR A 210 -32.55 -3.47 19.03
C THR A 210 -32.29 -1.96 19.05
N THR A 211 -31.02 -1.58 19.17
CA THR A 211 -30.57 -0.18 19.08
C THR A 211 -29.49 -0.10 18.02
N ALA A 212 -29.60 0.88 17.13
CA ALA A 212 -28.65 1.13 16.06
C ALA A 212 -28.07 2.53 16.18
N TRP A 213 -26.78 2.67 15.84
CA TRP A 213 -26.08 3.95 15.82
C TRP A 213 -24.93 3.92 14.82
N ALA A 214 -24.44 5.11 14.48
CA ALA A 214 -23.32 5.33 13.58
C ALA A 214 -22.21 6.12 14.26
N THR A 215 -20.99 5.95 13.80
CA THR A 215 -19.84 6.76 14.21
C THR A 215 -19.01 7.12 12.97
N PRO A 216 -18.82 8.42 12.65
CA PRO A 216 -19.42 9.58 13.32
C PRO A 216 -20.94 9.64 13.13
N ALA A 217 -21.65 10.30 14.05
CA ALA A 217 -23.10 10.49 13.98
C ALA A 217 -23.42 11.70 13.09
N LEU A 218 -23.27 11.52 11.77
CA LEU A 218 -23.50 12.58 10.79
C LEU A 218 -25.00 12.86 10.65
N ASN A 219 -25.39 14.14 10.72
CA ASN A 219 -26.80 14.55 10.59
C ASN A 219 -27.44 14.12 9.26
N ALA A 220 -26.65 14.01 8.19
CA ALA A 220 -27.11 13.56 6.88
C ALA A 220 -27.35 12.04 6.79
N VAL A 221 -27.05 11.27 7.85
CA VAL A 221 -27.17 9.80 7.85
C VAL A 221 -28.24 9.35 8.82
N ILE A 222 -29.24 8.67 8.28
CA ILE A 222 -30.39 8.15 9.02
C ILE A 222 -30.28 6.62 9.05
N ILE A 223 -30.57 5.99 10.19
CA ILE A 223 -30.57 4.53 10.29
C ILE A 223 -32.02 4.02 10.40
N ASP A 224 -32.45 3.25 9.41
CA ASP A 224 -33.70 2.49 9.47
C ASP A 224 -33.41 1.08 10.04
N ASN A 225 -33.55 0.96 11.36
CA ASN A 225 -33.28 -0.28 12.08
C ASN A 225 -34.49 -1.23 12.04
N GLN A 226 -34.45 -2.20 11.13
CA GLN A 226 -35.46 -3.27 10.99
C GLN A 226 -34.95 -4.63 11.52
N VAL A 227 -33.92 -4.63 12.36
CA VAL A 227 -33.37 -5.87 12.93
C VAL A 227 -34.31 -6.45 13.97
N LYS A 228 -34.64 -7.73 13.81
CA LYS A 228 -35.48 -8.46 14.76
C LYS A 228 -34.64 -9.02 15.90
N ALA A 229 -34.95 -8.62 17.14
CA ALA A 229 -34.37 -9.23 18.32
C ALA A 229 -34.83 -10.70 18.46
N LEU A 230 -33.89 -11.58 18.79
CA LEU A 230 -34.18 -12.97 19.17
C LEU A 230 -33.87 -13.19 20.66
N PRO A 231 -34.38 -14.27 21.28
CA PRO A 231 -33.91 -14.71 22.59
C PRO A 231 -32.38 -14.86 22.64
N GLU A 232 -31.84 -14.88 23.85
CA GLU A 232 -30.40 -15.09 24.07
C GLU A 232 -29.91 -16.38 23.41
N GLY A 233 -28.72 -16.33 22.82
CA GLY A 233 -28.16 -17.44 22.07
C GLY A 233 -26.83 -17.07 21.41
N PRO A 234 -26.22 -18.01 20.66
CA PRO A 234 -24.93 -17.78 20.04
C PRO A 234 -24.98 -16.65 19.02
N CYS A 235 -24.01 -15.74 19.09
CA CYS A 235 -23.86 -14.66 18.12
C CYS A 235 -23.45 -15.25 16.77
N ARG A 236 -24.40 -15.26 15.83
CA ARG A 236 -24.18 -15.74 14.46
C ARG A 236 -23.26 -14.79 13.69
N SER A 237 -22.72 -15.29 12.58
CA SER A 237 -21.83 -14.53 11.69
C SER A 237 -22.42 -13.20 11.24
N ARG A 238 -21.55 -12.19 11.08
CA ARG A 238 -21.89 -10.82 10.63
C ARG A 238 -22.47 -10.77 9.20
N HIS A 239 -22.30 -11.84 8.42
CA HIS A 239 -22.77 -11.93 7.02
C HIS A 239 -24.29 -12.11 6.87
N ASN A 240 -25.03 -12.28 7.97
CA ASN A 240 -26.49 -12.48 7.94
C ASN A 240 -27.30 -11.17 8.05
N PHE A 241 -26.67 -10.03 7.80
CA PHE A 241 -27.30 -8.72 7.86
C PHE A 241 -27.17 -8.03 6.51
N ASP A 242 -28.30 -7.52 6.03
CA ASP A 242 -28.36 -6.69 4.85
C ASP A 242 -28.30 -5.22 5.28
N TRP A 243 -27.39 -4.48 4.66
CA TRP A 243 -27.14 -3.05 4.93
C TRP A 243 -27.33 -2.31 3.61
N ALA A 244 -28.54 -1.79 3.40
CA ALA A 244 -28.94 -1.18 2.14
C ALA A 244 -28.98 0.35 2.30
N PRO A 245 -28.02 1.10 1.73
CA PRO A 245 -28.10 2.55 1.65
C PRO A 245 -29.14 2.98 0.61
N ILE A 246 -29.89 4.03 0.94
CA ILE A 246 -30.91 4.67 0.09
C ILE A 246 -30.58 6.16 0.09
N PHE A 247 -30.28 6.68 -1.10
CA PHE A 247 -29.91 8.08 -1.31
C PHE A 247 -31.13 8.92 -1.64
N HIS A 248 -31.22 10.10 -1.05
CA HIS A 248 -32.30 11.05 -1.26
C HIS A 248 -31.82 12.29 -1.99
N GLU A 249 -32.74 13.00 -2.66
CA GLU A 249 -32.42 14.20 -3.45
C GLU A 249 -31.89 15.36 -2.60
N ASP A 250 -32.21 15.38 -1.30
CA ASP A 250 -31.74 16.39 -0.34
C ASP A 250 -30.31 16.13 0.18
N GLY A 251 -29.65 15.09 -0.32
CA GLY A 251 -28.29 14.69 0.09
C GLY A 251 -28.23 13.84 1.35
N THR A 252 -29.37 13.51 1.97
CA THR A 252 -29.40 12.57 3.08
C THR A 252 -29.30 11.12 2.59
N VAL A 253 -28.80 10.24 3.45
CA VAL A 253 -28.68 8.80 3.19
C VAL A 253 -29.35 8.02 4.30
N THR A 254 -30.38 7.23 3.96
CA THR A 254 -30.98 6.26 4.88
C THR A 254 -30.32 4.91 4.71
N VAL A 255 -29.71 4.39 5.77
CA VAL A 255 -29.16 3.03 5.80
C VAL A 255 -30.18 2.11 6.45
N LYS A 256 -30.87 1.31 5.64
CA LYS A 256 -31.77 0.27 6.12
C LYS A 256 -30.97 -0.97 6.50
N VAL A 257 -31.13 -1.42 7.73
CA VAL A 257 -30.50 -2.64 8.23
C VAL A 257 -31.55 -3.68 8.59
N THR A 258 -31.46 -4.86 7.96
CA THR A 258 -32.36 -5.99 8.22
C THR A 258 -31.57 -7.22 8.68
N GLY A 259 -32.22 -8.07 9.48
CA GLY A 259 -31.62 -9.30 9.97
C GLY A 259 -32.24 -9.78 11.28
N LYS A 260 -31.62 -10.78 11.90
CA LYS A 260 -32.02 -11.33 13.19
C LYS A 260 -30.84 -11.36 14.13
N LEU A 261 -31.00 -10.80 15.34
CA LEU A 261 -29.91 -10.64 16.30
C LEU A 261 -30.33 -11.15 17.70
N PRO A 262 -29.71 -12.23 18.21
CA PRO A 262 -29.92 -12.67 19.59
C PRO A 262 -29.58 -11.59 20.61
N ARG A 263 -30.34 -11.51 21.70
CA ARG A 263 -30.02 -10.64 22.84
C ARG A 263 -28.60 -10.92 23.35
N GLY A 264 -27.86 -9.86 23.65
CA GLY A 264 -26.44 -9.92 24.04
C GLY A 264 -25.47 -9.78 22.86
N CYS A 265 -25.94 -9.91 21.62
CA CYS A 265 -25.10 -9.83 20.42
C CYS A 265 -25.07 -8.42 19.80
N ARG A 266 -24.04 -8.21 18.97
CA ARG A 266 -23.84 -6.99 18.16
C ARG A 266 -23.42 -7.36 16.74
N THR A 267 -23.90 -6.60 15.76
CA THR A 267 -23.40 -6.59 14.38
C THR A 267 -22.86 -5.22 14.00
N THR A 268 -22.00 -5.16 12.99
CA THR A 268 -21.31 -3.96 12.53
C THR A 268 -21.05 -4.00 11.03
N LYS A 269 -21.04 -2.83 10.38
CA LYS A 269 -20.63 -2.63 9.00
C LYS A 269 -19.93 -1.27 8.87
N TYR A 270 -18.87 -1.23 8.06
CA TYR A 270 -18.28 0.02 7.58
C TYR A 270 -18.79 0.27 6.15
N LEU A 271 -19.20 1.49 5.86
CA LEU A 271 -19.62 1.93 4.54
C LEU A 271 -19.04 3.32 4.24
N SER A 272 -18.66 3.55 2.99
CA SER A 272 -18.36 4.88 2.43
C SER A 272 -19.56 5.35 1.64
N LEU A 273 -20.30 6.33 2.16
CA LEU A 273 -21.65 6.67 1.65
C LEU A 273 -21.74 8.07 1.05
N MET A 274 -20.68 8.85 1.05
CA MET A 274 -20.75 10.25 0.66
C MET A 274 -19.40 10.75 0.12
N PRO A 275 -19.41 11.83 -0.67
CA PRO A 275 -18.18 12.50 -1.07
C PRO A 275 -17.33 12.89 0.14
N ALA A 276 -16.01 12.80 0.01
CA ALA A 276 -15.08 13.06 1.11
C ALA A 276 -15.21 14.48 1.70
N ALA A 277 -15.53 15.47 0.87
CA ALA A 277 -15.80 16.84 1.30
C ALA A 277 -17.01 16.91 2.26
N ASP A 278 -18.14 16.31 1.87
CA ASP A 278 -19.37 16.31 2.66
C ASP A 278 -19.18 15.52 3.96
N TYR A 279 -18.52 14.36 3.88
CA TYR A 279 -18.16 13.57 5.05
C TYR A 279 -17.31 14.36 6.04
N THR A 280 -16.24 15.01 5.56
CA THR A 280 -15.29 15.75 6.42
C THR A 280 -15.93 16.97 7.04
N ALA A 281 -16.72 17.73 6.27
CA ALA A 281 -17.48 18.85 6.82
C ALA A 281 -18.50 18.39 7.87
N GLY A 282 -19.20 17.27 7.60
CA GLY A 282 -20.09 16.63 8.56
C GLY A 282 -19.37 16.18 9.82
N ALA A 283 -18.21 15.53 9.69
CA ALA A 283 -17.40 15.06 10.81
C ALA A 283 -16.90 16.21 11.69
N ILE A 284 -16.38 17.30 11.09
CA ILE A 284 -15.97 18.52 11.81
C ILE A 284 -17.14 19.07 12.61
N ARG A 285 -18.31 19.23 11.97
CA ARG A 285 -19.51 19.76 12.63
C ARG A 285 -20.00 18.87 13.75
N THR A 286 -20.05 17.55 13.54
CA THR A 286 -20.47 16.58 14.56
C THR A 286 -19.52 16.64 15.76
N VAL A 287 -18.20 16.56 15.53
CA VAL A 287 -17.20 16.59 16.61
C VAL A 287 -17.22 17.94 17.35
N TRP A 288 -17.34 19.05 16.64
CA TRP A 288 -17.47 20.39 17.25
C TRP A 288 -18.72 20.50 18.12
N ALA A 289 -19.87 20.04 17.61
CA ALA A 289 -21.15 20.07 18.31
C ALA A 289 -21.19 19.15 19.54
N GLU A 290 -20.55 17.98 19.48
CA GLU A 290 -20.42 17.07 20.63
C GLU A 290 -19.65 17.70 21.80
N MET A 291 -18.76 18.64 21.52
CA MET A 291 -18.06 19.44 22.53
C MET A 291 -18.85 20.69 22.96
N GLY A 292 -20.10 20.85 22.51
CA GLY A 292 -20.98 21.99 22.78
C GLY A 292 -20.71 23.19 21.88
N GLY A 293 -20.13 22.98 20.69
CA GLY A 293 -19.73 24.05 19.77
C GLY A 293 -20.79 24.34 18.74
N LEU A 294 -20.84 25.58 18.25
CA LEU A 294 -21.75 25.98 17.20
C LEU A 294 -21.01 26.61 16.02
N ILE A 295 -21.32 26.18 14.80
CA ILE A 295 -20.91 26.85 13.56
C ILE A 295 -22.20 27.27 12.86
N THR A 296 -22.47 28.57 12.81
CA THR A 296 -23.78 29.10 12.37
C THR A 296 -23.93 29.18 10.85
N GLY A 297 -22.81 29.35 10.12
CA GLY A 297 -22.80 29.36 8.66
C GLY A 297 -22.84 27.95 8.06
N ARG A 298 -22.73 27.89 6.72
CA ARG A 298 -22.82 26.67 5.91
C ARG A 298 -21.45 26.02 5.74
N SER A 299 -21.43 24.77 5.27
CA SER A 299 -20.19 24.14 4.78
C SER A 299 -19.97 24.53 3.33
N ARG A 300 -18.74 24.91 2.96
CA ARG A 300 -18.35 25.24 1.58
C ARG A 300 -16.97 24.71 1.26
N LEU A 301 -16.69 24.57 -0.03
CA LEU A 301 -15.33 24.42 -0.53
C LEU A 301 -14.80 25.81 -0.93
N GLY A 302 -13.52 26.05 -0.70
CA GLY A 302 -12.88 27.31 -1.07
C GLY A 302 -11.42 27.33 -0.69
N GLU A 303 -10.63 28.15 -1.38
CA GLU A 303 -9.23 28.38 -1.02
C GLU A 303 -9.12 29.26 0.22
N THR A 304 -8.13 28.97 1.05
CA THR A 304 -7.78 29.79 2.21
C THR A 304 -7.14 31.09 1.73
N PRO A 305 -7.66 32.28 2.09
CA PRO A 305 -7.05 33.56 1.73
C PRO A 305 -5.61 33.68 2.24
N ASP A 306 -4.75 34.35 1.47
CA ASP A 306 -3.33 34.55 1.83
C ASP A 306 -3.15 35.38 3.13
N ASP A 307 -4.12 36.23 3.46
CA ASP A 307 -4.16 37.07 4.65
C ASP A 307 -4.98 36.46 5.81
N ALA A 308 -5.45 35.21 5.67
CA ALA A 308 -6.15 34.52 6.75
C ALA A 308 -5.18 34.19 7.91
N ASN A 309 -5.66 34.38 9.14
CA ASN A 309 -4.89 34.16 10.36
C ASN A 309 -4.85 32.67 10.70
N LEU A 310 -3.64 32.10 10.83
CA LEU A 310 -3.46 30.73 11.30
C LEU A 310 -3.81 30.63 12.80
N MET A 311 -4.73 29.73 13.14
CA MET A 311 -5.15 29.48 14.52
C MET A 311 -4.40 28.30 15.12
N ILE A 312 -4.44 27.14 14.45
CA ILE A 312 -3.73 25.92 14.86
C ILE A 312 -3.24 25.12 13.65
N THR A 313 -2.21 24.32 13.88
CA THR A 313 -1.71 23.30 12.97
C THR A 313 -1.78 21.95 13.65
N SER A 314 -2.40 20.97 12.99
CA SER A 314 -2.44 19.57 13.40
C SER A 314 -1.53 18.75 12.51
N GLU A 315 -0.51 18.12 13.10
CA GLU A 315 0.42 17.26 12.37
C GLU A 315 0.01 15.80 12.43
N SER A 316 0.22 15.07 11.34
CA SER A 316 0.03 13.61 11.29
C SER A 316 1.08 12.90 12.12
N PRO A 317 0.92 11.59 12.41
CA PRO A 317 2.06 10.75 12.70
C PRO A 317 3.06 10.76 11.52
N ASP A 318 4.31 10.41 11.80
CA ASP A 318 5.35 10.35 10.78
C ASP A 318 5.04 9.33 9.66
N LEU A 319 5.81 9.44 8.56
CA LEU A 319 5.65 8.55 7.41
C LEU A 319 5.91 7.09 7.78
N VAL A 320 6.84 6.80 8.71
CA VAL A 320 7.10 5.43 9.19
C VAL A 320 5.83 4.80 9.79
N THR A 321 5.11 5.55 10.63
CA THR A 321 3.86 5.13 11.26
C THR A 321 2.74 4.95 10.22
N THR A 322 2.69 5.85 9.23
CA THR A 322 1.74 5.78 8.11
C THR A 322 2.00 4.55 7.25
N VAL A 323 3.25 4.29 6.85
CA VAL A 323 3.67 3.12 6.08
C VAL A 323 3.38 1.82 6.83
N ARG A 324 3.59 1.79 8.15
CA ARG A 324 3.17 0.66 9.00
C ARG A 324 1.67 0.41 8.92
N SER A 325 0.84 1.44 9.01
CA SER A 325 -0.62 1.29 8.89
C SER A 325 -1.03 0.79 7.50
N ILE A 326 -0.40 1.30 6.43
CA ILE A 326 -0.60 0.85 5.05
C ILE A 326 -0.26 -0.65 4.92
N ASN A 327 0.92 -1.05 5.38
CA ASN A 327 1.45 -2.38 5.11
C ASN A 327 0.85 -3.47 6.00
N LYS A 328 0.64 -3.21 7.30
CA LYS A 328 0.05 -4.18 8.25
C LYS A 328 -1.39 -4.54 7.88
N TRP A 329 -2.19 -3.53 7.57
CA TRP A 329 -3.63 -3.68 7.32
C TRP A 329 -3.98 -3.68 5.83
N SER A 330 -2.99 -3.50 4.97
CA SER A 330 -3.16 -3.43 3.52
C SER A 330 -4.12 -2.33 3.08
N ASN A 331 -4.04 -1.15 3.72
CA ASN A 331 -4.99 -0.07 3.51
C ASN A 331 -4.81 0.57 2.11
N ASN A 332 -5.85 0.49 1.28
CA ASN A 332 -5.81 0.94 -0.11
C ASN A 332 -5.83 2.46 -0.24
N VAL A 333 -6.77 3.13 0.44
CA VAL A 333 -6.93 4.59 0.33
C VAL A 333 -5.69 5.30 0.85
N MET A 334 -5.06 4.80 1.93
CA MET A 334 -3.80 5.35 2.42
C MET A 334 -2.65 5.21 1.42
N ALA A 335 -2.54 4.07 0.72
CA ALA A 335 -1.51 3.88 -0.30
C ALA A 335 -1.73 4.80 -1.51
N ARG A 336 -2.99 5.00 -1.90
CA ARG A 336 -3.38 5.93 -2.98
C ARG A 336 -3.11 7.39 -2.58
N GLN A 337 -3.42 7.78 -1.34
CA GLN A 337 -3.06 9.10 -0.79
C GLN A 337 -1.55 9.31 -0.79
N LEU A 338 -0.77 8.30 -0.39
CA LEU A 338 0.69 8.40 -0.38
C LEU A 338 1.26 8.62 -1.79
N LEU A 339 0.70 7.95 -2.80
CA LEU A 339 1.07 8.19 -4.21
C LEU A 339 0.77 9.65 -4.62
N LEU A 340 -0.42 10.16 -4.29
CA LEU A 340 -0.77 11.55 -4.57
C LEU A 340 0.12 12.54 -3.79
N ALA A 341 0.49 12.24 -2.55
CA ALA A 341 1.39 13.09 -1.76
C ALA A 341 2.78 13.18 -2.41
N VAL A 342 3.34 12.06 -2.86
CA VAL A 342 4.60 12.06 -3.63
C VAL A 342 4.46 12.89 -4.90
N GLY A 343 3.36 12.72 -5.63
CA GLY A 343 3.10 13.50 -6.83
C GLY A 343 2.97 14.99 -6.55
N ALA A 344 2.19 15.36 -5.55
CA ALA A 344 1.93 16.73 -5.15
C ALA A 344 3.20 17.48 -4.73
N GLU A 345 4.11 16.80 -4.01
CA GLU A 345 5.37 17.35 -3.53
C GLU A 345 6.40 17.54 -4.67
N TYR A 346 6.42 16.63 -5.65
CA TYR A 346 7.42 16.58 -6.72
C TYR A 346 6.85 16.83 -8.12
N ARG A 347 5.68 17.44 -8.22
CA ARG A 347 5.07 17.82 -9.50
C ARG A 347 5.95 18.84 -10.20
N LYS A 348 6.12 18.67 -11.50
CA LYS A 348 6.73 19.63 -12.41
C LYS A 348 5.63 20.44 -13.08
N SER A 349 5.98 21.57 -13.68
CA SER A 349 5.05 22.40 -14.45
C SER A 349 4.42 21.67 -15.65
N GLU A 350 5.09 20.63 -16.16
CA GLU A 350 4.57 19.79 -17.25
C GLU A 350 3.63 18.67 -16.78
N ASP A 351 3.58 18.37 -15.48
CA ASP A 351 2.68 17.35 -14.95
C ASP A 351 1.26 17.94 -14.84
N ALA A 352 0.33 17.34 -15.57
CA ALA A 352 -1.07 17.76 -15.56
C ALA A 352 -1.86 17.17 -14.36
N ASP A 353 -1.35 16.11 -13.73
CA ASP A 353 -2.07 15.29 -12.76
C ASP A 353 -1.08 14.72 -11.72
N ASP A 354 -1.40 14.87 -10.43
CA ASP A 354 -0.50 14.43 -9.34
C ASP A 354 -0.37 12.90 -9.23
N ARG A 355 -1.35 12.12 -9.69
CA ARG A 355 -1.21 10.66 -9.75
C ARG A 355 -0.11 10.28 -10.73
N GLU A 356 -0.14 10.84 -11.93
CA GLU A 356 0.88 10.60 -12.97
C GLU A 356 2.24 11.13 -12.52
N ALA A 357 2.29 12.30 -11.89
CA ALA A 357 3.51 12.82 -11.28
C ALA A 357 4.07 11.84 -10.24
N GLY A 358 3.23 11.29 -9.35
CA GLY A 358 3.64 10.30 -8.35
C GLY A 358 4.19 9.02 -8.97
N VAL A 359 3.54 8.50 -10.01
CA VAL A 359 4.00 7.32 -10.76
C VAL A 359 5.36 7.59 -11.42
N ARG A 360 5.50 8.73 -12.09
CA ARG A 360 6.75 9.16 -12.72
C ARG A 360 7.88 9.24 -11.69
N VAL A 361 7.66 9.94 -10.57
CA VAL A 361 8.67 10.15 -9.53
C VAL A 361 9.14 8.82 -8.92
N ILE A 362 8.21 7.91 -8.61
CA ILE A 362 8.54 6.58 -8.09
C ILE A 362 9.33 5.77 -9.12
N THR A 363 8.88 5.76 -10.38
CA THR A 363 9.52 4.97 -11.45
C THR A 363 10.93 5.48 -11.75
N GLU A 364 11.12 6.79 -11.89
CA GLU A 364 12.44 7.40 -12.05
C GLU A 364 13.37 7.07 -10.87
N TRP A 365 12.84 7.12 -9.63
CA TRP A 365 13.62 6.81 -8.44
C TRP A 365 14.04 5.34 -8.40
N LEU A 366 13.15 4.40 -8.75
CA LEU A 366 13.47 2.98 -8.86
C LEU A 366 14.58 2.70 -9.87
N GLY A 367 14.47 3.27 -11.08
CA GLY A 367 15.47 3.11 -12.14
C GLY A 367 16.84 3.63 -11.73
N ARG A 368 16.91 4.79 -11.07
CA ARG A 368 18.17 5.34 -10.53
C ARG A 368 18.79 4.46 -9.44
N ASN A 369 17.98 3.67 -8.74
CA ASN A 369 18.40 2.75 -7.67
C ASN A 369 18.57 1.30 -8.16
N GLY A 370 18.71 1.08 -9.47
CA GLY A 370 19.10 -0.21 -10.04
C GLY A 370 17.97 -1.26 -10.08
N VAL A 371 16.72 -0.82 -9.89
CA VAL A 371 15.54 -1.66 -10.14
C VAL A 371 15.15 -1.49 -11.60
N ASP A 372 14.96 -2.60 -12.31
CA ASP A 372 14.45 -2.56 -13.69
C ASP A 372 12.98 -2.11 -13.67
N THR A 373 12.66 -1.08 -14.44
CA THR A 373 11.30 -0.52 -14.54
C THR A 373 10.60 -0.88 -15.83
N ASP A 374 11.25 -1.61 -16.73
CA ASP A 374 10.65 -1.95 -18.01
C ASP A 374 9.41 -2.83 -17.80
N GLY A 375 8.28 -2.34 -18.32
CA GLY A 375 7.00 -3.03 -18.18
C GLY A 375 6.39 -3.03 -16.77
N LEU A 376 6.99 -2.32 -15.80
CA LEU A 376 6.34 -2.02 -14.52
C LEU A 376 5.17 -1.07 -14.76
N VAL A 377 3.99 -1.42 -14.28
CA VAL A 377 2.79 -0.59 -14.36
C VAL A 377 2.28 -0.29 -12.96
N ILE A 378 2.52 0.94 -12.51
CA ILE A 378 1.96 1.50 -11.28
C ILE A 378 0.75 2.35 -11.68
N ASP A 379 -0.46 1.86 -11.40
CA ASP A 379 -1.68 2.61 -11.74
C ASP A 379 -2.09 3.58 -10.60
N ASN A 380 -2.40 3.01 -9.43
CA ASN A 380 -2.89 3.75 -8.26
C ASN A 380 -2.08 3.51 -6.98
N GLY A 381 -0.92 2.85 -7.07
CA GLY A 381 0.00 2.57 -5.94
C GLY A 381 -0.51 1.52 -4.93
N SER A 382 -1.80 1.21 -4.92
CA SER A 382 -2.36 0.21 -4.01
C SER A 382 -2.32 -1.21 -4.57
N GLY A 383 -2.27 -1.36 -5.90
CA GLY A 383 -2.43 -2.64 -6.59
C GLY A 383 -3.86 -3.19 -6.55
N LEU A 384 -4.86 -2.30 -6.39
CA LEU A 384 -6.28 -2.63 -6.60
C LEU A 384 -6.60 -2.89 -8.07
N SER A 385 -5.95 -2.14 -8.96
CA SER A 385 -6.23 -2.16 -10.39
C SER A 385 -5.82 -3.46 -11.06
N ARG A 386 -6.68 -3.94 -11.95
CA ARG A 386 -6.43 -5.10 -12.82
C ARG A 386 -5.30 -4.85 -13.82
N ASP A 387 -4.91 -3.59 -14.05
CA ASP A 387 -3.87 -3.20 -15.02
C ASP A 387 -2.47 -3.14 -14.40
N SER A 388 -2.35 -3.14 -13.07
CA SER A 388 -1.05 -3.11 -12.41
C SER A 388 -0.21 -4.34 -12.82
N ARG A 389 1.06 -4.13 -13.18
CA ARG A 389 1.99 -5.18 -13.60
C ARG A 389 3.33 -5.03 -12.89
N ILE A 390 3.90 -6.15 -12.47
CA ILE A 390 5.28 -6.26 -11.98
C ILE A 390 5.75 -7.70 -12.16
N THR A 391 7.05 -7.91 -12.37
CA THR A 391 7.65 -9.25 -12.37
C THR A 391 8.12 -9.65 -10.96
N ALA A 392 8.23 -10.95 -10.67
CA ALA A 392 8.79 -11.37 -9.38
C ALA A 392 10.25 -10.93 -9.22
N ARG A 393 11.01 -10.86 -10.33
CA ARG A 393 12.38 -10.34 -10.34
C ARG A 393 12.43 -8.88 -9.94
N GLN A 394 11.58 -8.03 -10.52
CA GLN A 394 11.48 -6.60 -10.14
C GLN A 394 11.13 -6.44 -8.67
N GLY A 395 10.13 -7.20 -8.17
CA GLY A 395 9.79 -7.18 -6.76
C GLY A 395 10.96 -7.61 -5.85
N ALA A 396 11.75 -8.60 -6.26
CA ALA A 396 12.95 -9.01 -5.50
C ALA A 396 14.03 -7.93 -5.52
N GLN A 397 14.25 -7.25 -6.66
CA GLN A 397 15.17 -6.11 -6.74
C GLN A 397 14.76 -4.97 -5.81
N VAL A 398 13.45 -4.65 -5.73
CA VAL A 398 12.92 -3.67 -4.77
C VAL A 398 13.25 -4.08 -3.33
N LEU A 399 13.03 -5.34 -2.96
CA LEU A 399 13.34 -5.84 -1.61
C LEU A 399 14.86 -5.86 -1.32
N GLN A 400 15.68 -6.15 -2.32
CA GLN A 400 17.15 -6.10 -2.19
C GLN A 400 17.63 -4.67 -1.99
N ALA A 401 17.10 -3.70 -2.74
CA ALA A 401 17.38 -2.28 -2.55
C ALA A 401 16.96 -1.84 -1.15
N ALA A 402 15.74 -2.20 -0.73
CA ALA A 402 15.23 -1.87 0.60
C ALA A 402 16.04 -2.51 1.74
N TRP A 403 16.62 -3.68 1.53
CA TRP A 403 17.51 -4.30 2.51
C TRP A 403 18.81 -3.52 2.73
N GLN A 404 19.33 -2.88 1.68
CA GLN A 404 20.55 -2.06 1.74
C GLN A 404 20.28 -0.60 2.15
N SER A 405 19.01 -0.21 2.22
CA SER A 405 18.58 1.14 2.59
C SER A 405 18.90 1.48 4.05
N PRO A 406 19.25 2.75 4.36
CA PRO A 406 19.27 3.24 5.74
C PRO A 406 17.90 3.12 6.44
N TYR A 407 16.79 3.10 5.68
CA TYR A 407 15.42 2.97 6.19
C TYR A 407 14.91 1.51 6.13
N SER A 408 15.81 0.54 5.98
CA SER A 408 15.48 -0.89 5.91
C SER A 408 14.65 -1.35 7.11
N ALA A 409 15.01 -0.93 8.33
CA ALA A 409 14.28 -1.28 9.54
C ALA A 409 12.84 -0.75 9.54
N ASP A 410 12.63 0.48 9.07
CA ASP A 410 11.30 1.11 9.01
C ASP A 410 10.39 0.36 8.03
N LEU A 411 10.87 0.07 6.83
CA LEU A 411 10.10 -0.71 5.86
C LEU A 411 9.86 -2.14 6.36
N ILE A 412 10.89 -2.85 6.80
CA ILE A 412 10.77 -4.25 7.23
C ILE A 412 9.76 -4.35 8.38
N THR A 413 9.87 -3.50 9.39
CA THR A 413 8.98 -3.55 10.56
C THR A 413 7.53 -3.18 10.26
N SER A 414 7.30 -2.42 9.19
CA SER A 414 5.96 -2.11 8.66
C SER A 414 5.20 -3.34 8.15
N LEU A 415 5.88 -4.41 7.73
CA LEU A 415 5.27 -5.58 7.10
C LEU A 415 4.67 -6.57 8.12
N PRO A 416 3.54 -7.23 7.82
CA PRO A 416 2.93 -8.25 8.68
C PRO A 416 3.89 -9.37 9.09
N LEU A 417 3.88 -9.73 10.37
CA LEU A 417 4.74 -10.75 10.95
C LEU A 417 4.03 -12.10 10.95
N ILE A 418 4.70 -13.14 10.46
CA ILE A 418 4.15 -14.50 10.32
C ILE A 418 3.52 -14.98 11.63
N ALA A 419 2.28 -15.45 11.54
CA ALA A 419 1.47 -16.00 12.63
C ALA A 419 1.20 -15.05 13.82
N MET A 420 1.52 -13.74 13.69
CA MET A 420 1.48 -12.81 14.83
C MET A 420 0.63 -11.56 14.59
N ASP A 421 0.68 -10.94 13.41
CA ASP A 421 -0.11 -9.72 13.16
C ASP A 421 -0.48 -9.50 11.69
N GLY A 422 -1.27 -8.45 11.45
CA GLY A 422 -1.71 -8.03 10.13
C GLY A 422 -2.36 -9.16 9.33
N THR A 423 -2.15 -9.13 8.01
CA THR A 423 -2.67 -10.15 7.09
C THR A 423 -1.99 -11.52 7.21
N MET A 424 -0.92 -11.65 8.00
CA MET A 424 -0.22 -12.92 8.26
C MET A 424 -0.60 -13.57 9.60
N TYR A 425 -1.44 -12.92 10.43
CA TYR A 425 -1.82 -13.39 11.78
C TYR A 425 -2.31 -14.85 11.84
N ARG A 426 -2.98 -15.33 10.78
CA ARG A 426 -3.53 -16.70 10.70
C ARG A 426 -2.72 -17.65 9.80
N ARG A 427 -1.71 -17.16 9.10
CA ARG A 427 -0.94 -17.95 8.13
C ARG A 427 0.28 -18.57 8.80
N LEU A 428 0.62 -19.81 8.38
CA LEU A 428 1.79 -20.56 8.86
C LEU A 428 1.83 -20.71 10.41
N ARG A 429 0.67 -20.87 11.04
CA ARG A 429 0.60 -21.25 12.46
C ARG A 429 1.06 -22.70 12.63
N ASN A 430 1.71 -22.99 13.75
CA ASN A 430 2.17 -24.33 14.10
C ASN A 430 3.19 -24.94 13.11
N THR A 431 3.86 -24.13 12.29
CA THR A 431 4.91 -24.57 11.36
C THR A 431 6.33 -24.31 11.87
N GLY A 432 6.49 -23.69 13.05
CA GLY A 432 7.76 -23.19 13.56
C GLY A 432 8.18 -21.82 13.01
N MET A 433 7.44 -21.25 12.04
CA MET A 433 7.78 -19.97 11.40
C MET A 433 7.24 -18.72 12.10
N ALA A 434 6.59 -18.86 13.27
CA ALA A 434 6.02 -17.73 13.98
C ALA A 434 7.11 -16.69 14.31
N GLY A 435 6.94 -15.46 13.82
CA GLY A 435 7.94 -14.40 14.01
C GLY A 435 9.17 -14.46 13.10
N LEU A 436 9.30 -15.47 12.23
CA LEU A 436 10.49 -15.67 11.39
C LEU A 436 10.41 -15.00 10.01
N GLY A 437 9.31 -14.32 9.68
CA GLY A 437 9.18 -13.61 8.42
C GLY A 437 8.21 -12.45 8.49
N ARG A 438 8.46 -11.45 7.65
CA ARG A 438 7.74 -10.20 7.53
C ARG A 438 7.30 -10.02 6.07
N ILE A 439 6.01 -10.24 5.81
CA ILE A 439 5.48 -10.51 4.48
C ILE A 439 4.26 -9.63 4.22
N LYS A 440 4.32 -8.81 3.17
CA LYS A 440 3.15 -8.19 2.57
C LYS A 440 2.39 -9.23 1.76
N THR A 441 1.07 -9.23 1.89
CA THR A 441 0.18 -10.08 1.09
C THR A 441 -0.57 -9.26 0.04
N GLY A 442 -0.94 -9.89 -1.06
CA GLY A 442 -1.94 -9.40 -2.02
C GLY A 442 -3.06 -10.41 -2.24
N TYR A 443 -4.27 -9.88 -2.37
CA TYR A 443 -5.50 -10.65 -2.55
C TYR A 443 -6.43 -9.85 -3.46
N LEU A 444 -6.78 -10.42 -4.60
CA LEU A 444 -7.92 -10.02 -5.43
C LEU A 444 -8.65 -11.32 -5.85
N GLU A 445 -9.71 -11.29 -6.65
CA GLU A 445 -10.41 -12.51 -7.07
C GLU A 445 -9.48 -13.59 -7.65
N ASP A 446 -8.76 -13.22 -8.71
CA ASP A 446 -7.86 -14.11 -9.48
C ASP A 446 -6.38 -13.94 -9.12
N VAL A 447 -6.08 -13.25 -8.03
CA VAL A 447 -4.70 -12.92 -7.63
C VAL A 447 -4.45 -13.30 -6.18
N ARG A 448 -3.37 -14.06 -5.95
CA ARG A 448 -2.74 -14.22 -4.63
C ARG A 448 -1.28 -13.85 -4.75
N SER A 449 -0.75 -13.10 -3.80
CA SER A 449 0.67 -12.76 -3.80
C SER A 449 1.24 -12.57 -2.40
N ILE A 450 2.56 -12.73 -2.30
CA ILE A 450 3.38 -12.44 -1.14
C ILE A 450 4.66 -11.73 -1.58
N ALA A 451 5.13 -10.80 -0.76
CA ALA A 451 6.45 -10.20 -0.93
C ALA A 451 6.99 -9.75 0.42
N GLY A 452 8.28 -9.98 0.68
CA GLY A 452 8.93 -9.51 1.90
C GLY A 452 10.15 -10.33 2.28
N PHE A 453 10.40 -10.45 3.57
CA PHE A 453 11.60 -11.09 4.11
C PHE A 453 11.23 -12.30 4.96
N THR A 454 11.93 -13.41 4.78
CA THR A 454 11.77 -14.60 5.64
C THR A 454 13.12 -15.18 5.99
N ARG A 455 13.21 -15.85 7.14
CA ARG A 455 14.43 -16.49 7.61
C ARG A 455 14.34 -18.00 7.49
N ASP A 456 15.46 -18.64 7.14
CA ASP A 456 15.59 -20.10 7.12
C ASP A 456 16.19 -20.68 8.41
N THR A 457 16.28 -22.00 8.48
CA THR A 457 16.88 -22.75 9.60
C THR A 457 18.39 -22.52 9.76
N ASN A 458 19.08 -22.01 8.73
CA ASN A 458 20.48 -21.60 8.79
C ASN A 458 20.66 -20.13 9.21
N ASN A 459 19.56 -19.45 9.58
CA ASN A 459 19.52 -18.03 9.93
C ASN A 459 19.83 -17.09 8.75
N THR A 460 19.80 -17.58 7.50
CA THR A 460 19.85 -16.75 6.29
C THR A 460 18.50 -16.05 6.14
N THR A 461 18.54 -14.74 5.90
CA THR A 461 17.37 -13.96 5.50
C THR A 461 17.26 -13.93 3.99
N TRP A 462 16.05 -14.16 3.49
CA TRP A 462 15.70 -14.23 2.09
C TRP A 462 14.73 -13.10 1.76
N ALA A 463 15.00 -12.36 0.69
CA ALA A 463 13.98 -11.61 -0.02
C ALA A 463 13.14 -12.61 -0.84
N VAL A 464 11.83 -12.58 -0.67
CA VAL A 464 10.93 -13.51 -1.35
C VAL A 464 9.76 -12.74 -1.96
N VAL A 465 9.49 -13.02 -3.23
CA VAL A 465 8.31 -12.58 -3.97
C VAL A 465 7.68 -13.80 -4.62
N GLY A 466 6.37 -13.94 -4.44
CA GLY A 466 5.60 -14.99 -5.08
C GLY A 466 4.24 -14.46 -5.49
N MET A 467 3.84 -14.74 -6.72
CA MET A 467 2.56 -14.32 -7.30
C MET A 467 1.91 -15.52 -7.96
N VAL A 468 0.59 -15.63 -7.77
CA VAL A 468 -0.27 -16.57 -8.45
C VAL A 468 -1.38 -15.78 -9.12
N ASN A 469 -1.50 -15.90 -10.44
CA ASN A 469 -2.55 -15.30 -11.26
C ASN A 469 -3.31 -16.43 -11.96
N HIS A 470 -4.54 -16.69 -11.53
CA HIS A 470 -5.36 -17.79 -12.02
C HIS A 470 -6.83 -17.56 -11.65
N SER A 471 -7.78 -17.97 -12.51
CA SER A 471 -9.20 -17.88 -12.20
C SER A 471 -9.84 -19.25 -11.96
N PRO A 472 -10.26 -19.58 -10.72
CA PRO A 472 -10.07 -18.84 -9.47
C PRO A 472 -8.68 -19.09 -8.85
N ALA A 473 -8.18 -18.14 -8.04
CA ALA A 473 -6.89 -18.26 -7.36
C ALA A 473 -6.96 -18.89 -5.96
N TRP A 474 -8.01 -19.67 -5.65
CA TRP A 474 -8.31 -20.13 -4.28
C TRP A 474 -7.17 -20.95 -3.64
N ASN A 475 -6.49 -21.79 -4.42
CA ASN A 475 -5.36 -22.58 -3.94
C ASN A 475 -4.04 -21.79 -3.86
N GLY A 476 -4.01 -20.56 -4.38
CA GLY A 476 -2.77 -19.77 -4.52
C GLY A 476 -2.16 -19.42 -3.18
N GLN A 477 -2.97 -19.16 -2.15
CA GLN A 477 -2.45 -18.84 -0.83
C GLN A 477 -1.65 -20.01 -0.21
N ALA A 478 -2.18 -21.23 -0.31
CA ALA A 478 -1.52 -22.42 0.23
C ALA A 478 -0.18 -22.69 -0.50
N LEU A 479 -0.14 -22.46 -1.81
CA LEU A 479 1.07 -22.58 -2.61
C LEU A 479 2.13 -21.55 -2.19
N LEU A 480 1.74 -20.29 -1.97
CA LEU A 480 2.64 -19.24 -1.49
C LEU A 480 3.12 -19.49 -0.06
N ASP A 481 2.26 -20.03 0.81
CA ASP A 481 2.65 -20.50 2.15
C ASP A 481 3.67 -21.65 2.05
N LYS A 482 3.51 -22.56 1.08
CA LYS A 482 4.47 -23.62 0.82
C LYS A 482 5.83 -23.09 0.36
N VAL A 483 5.89 -22.03 -0.45
CA VAL A 483 7.16 -21.37 -0.81
C VAL A 483 7.91 -20.91 0.45
N LEU A 484 7.22 -20.17 1.33
CA LEU A 484 7.81 -19.69 2.58
C LEU A 484 8.28 -20.83 3.48
N TYR A 485 7.44 -21.85 3.65
CA TYR A 485 7.75 -23.00 4.49
C TYR A 485 8.89 -23.87 3.94
N SER A 486 8.91 -24.07 2.62
CA SER A 486 9.98 -24.82 1.95
C SER A 486 11.31 -24.08 2.05
N LEU A 487 11.35 -22.76 1.85
CA LEU A 487 12.56 -21.96 2.09
C LEU A 487 13.04 -22.07 3.54
N TYR A 488 12.12 -22.10 4.50
CA TYR A 488 12.47 -22.20 5.91
C TYR A 488 13.19 -23.52 6.24
N LEU A 489 12.62 -24.66 5.82
CA LEU A 489 13.12 -25.98 6.18
C LEU A 489 14.19 -26.54 5.24
N GLN A 490 14.08 -26.25 3.95
CA GLN A 490 14.93 -26.81 2.91
C GLN A 490 15.44 -25.70 1.99
N PRO A 491 16.17 -24.70 2.53
CA PRO A 491 16.68 -23.61 1.71
C PRO A 491 17.59 -24.17 0.61
N PRO A 492 17.50 -23.65 -0.62
CA PRO A 492 18.35 -24.07 -1.71
C PRO A 492 19.76 -23.55 -1.45
N VAL A 493 20.60 -24.39 -0.86
CA VAL A 493 22.02 -24.13 -0.62
C VAL A 493 22.85 -24.91 -1.64
N GLY A 494 23.93 -24.30 -2.14
CA GLY A 494 24.90 -25.05 -2.92
C GLY A 494 25.48 -26.17 -2.05
N THR A 495 25.69 -27.36 -2.62
CA THR A 495 26.42 -28.43 -1.95
C THR A 495 27.82 -27.92 -1.61
N ALA A 496 28.04 -27.51 -0.36
CA ALA A 496 29.38 -27.45 0.17
C ALA A 496 29.90 -28.89 0.14
N PHE A 497 30.84 -29.18 -0.78
CA PHE A 497 31.62 -30.40 -0.70
C PHE A 497 32.24 -30.45 0.69
N SER A 498 31.75 -31.38 1.51
CA SER A 498 32.33 -31.72 2.80
C SER A 498 33.83 -31.93 2.61
N GLN A 499 34.65 -31.09 3.23
CA GLN A 499 36.10 -31.29 3.24
C GLN A 499 36.40 -32.59 3.98
N ALA A 500 37.00 -33.52 3.23
CA ALA A 500 37.81 -34.70 3.55
C ALA A 500 37.60 -35.44 4.89
N PRO A 501 37.55 -36.80 4.87
CA PRO A 501 37.52 -37.59 6.08
C PRO A 501 38.80 -37.38 6.90
N VAL A 502 38.60 -37.17 8.21
CA VAL A 502 39.64 -37.21 9.23
C VAL A 502 40.42 -38.52 9.08
N LYS A 503 41.72 -38.42 8.77
CA LYS A 503 42.64 -39.55 8.91
C LYS A 503 42.64 -39.97 10.37
N THR A 504 42.04 -41.11 10.66
CA THR A 504 42.32 -41.88 11.87
C THR A 504 43.80 -42.26 11.85
N LYS A 505 44.59 -41.67 12.75
CA LYS A 505 45.87 -42.25 13.17
C LYS A 505 45.53 -43.45 14.05
N THR A 506 45.67 -44.65 13.52
CA THR A 506 45.81 -45.87 14.29
C THR A 506 47.23 -45.95 14.86
N ASP A 507 47.23 -46.23 16.16
CA ASP A 507 48.10 -47.15 16.89
C ASP A 507 49.53 -46.75 17.28
N VAL A 508 49.61 -46.51 18.59
CA VAL A 508 50.69 -46.93 19.49
C VAL A 508 51.07 -48.38 19.24
N HIS A 509 52.35 -48.61 18.90
CA HIS A 509 53.21 -49.60 19.57
C HIS A 509 54.68 -49.23 19.36
#